data_AF-A0A7C0TXK7-F1
#
_entry.id   AF-A0A7C0TXK7-F1
#
_cell.length_a   1.000
_cell.length_b   1.000
_cell.length_c   1.000
_cell.angle_alpha   90.00
_cell.angle_beta   90.00
_cell.angle_gamma   90.00
#
_symmetry.space_group_name_H-M   'P 1'
#
loop_
_entity.id
_entity.type
_entity.pdbx_description
1 polymer ?
#
loop_
_entity_poly.entity_id
_entity_poly.type
_entity_poly.pdbx_seq_one_letter_code
_entity_poly.pdbx_strand_id
1 'polypeptide(L)'
;SPDRNPVSGEFTVLVIKPLNPKWEVLVKIASSEFRTKLLNSLHDVYRFLESDVALLLLKSSCDELPQLKISLSPIQLDRLKNYCLGPTTYEAVCDAVMILTKYYWASRCEERPKLSRKHELLLIMKVLQGRSWGEVAEELDVRKETLTSELRKITLRLLEYYYGVKTLDVGKLKIDYYLRNSQSA
;
A
#
# COMPACT_ATOMS: atom_id res chain seq x y z
N SER A 1 -8.25 0.64 -21.86
CA SER A 1 -6.98 1.27 -22.24
C SER A 1 -6.48 2.07 -21.05
N PRO A 2 -5.17 2.12 -20.74
CA PRO A 2 -4.63 3.08 -19.78
C PRO A 2 -4.67 4.52 -20.28
N ASP A 3 -4.95 4.71 -21.57
CA ASP A 3 -5.00 6.03 -22.19
C ASP A 3 -6.12 6.87 -21.61
N ARG A 4 -5.80 8.14 -21.41
CA ARG A 4 -6.80 9.15 -21.10
C ARG A 4 -7.58 9.47 -22.35
N ASN A 5 -8.87 9.76 -22.17
CA ASN A 5 -9.66 10.36 -23.22
C ASN A 5 -8.98 11.64 -23.70
N PRO A 6 -8.67 11.82 -25.00
CA PRO A 6 -7.94 12.98 -25.51
C PRO A 6 -8.74 14.29 -25.40
N VAL A 7 -10.06 14.21 -25.20
CA VAL A 7 -10.95 15.37 -25.05
C VAL A 7 -11.13 15.72 -23.58
N SER A 8 -11.52 14.77 -22.72
CA SER A 8 -11.79 15.05 -21.31
C SER A 8 -10.57 14.91 -20.39
N GLY A 9 -9.53 14.20 -20.82
CA GLY A 9 -8.38 13.85 -19.97
C GLY A 9 -8.69 12.77 -18.92
N GLU A 10 -9.89 12.19 -18.93
CA GLU A 10 -10.34 11.22 -17.93
C GLU A 10 -9.95 9.78 -18.27
N PHE A 11 -9.90 8.93 -17.24
CA PHE A 11 -9.75 7.50 -17.40
C PHE A 11 -11.12 6.84 -17.67
N THR A 12 -11.19 5.95 -18.66
CA THR A 12 -12.37 5.12 -18.89
C THR A 12 -12.32 3.86 -18.04
N VAL A 13 -13.39 3.59 -17.29
CA VAL A 13 -13.53 2.37 -16.47
C VAL A 13 -14.66 1.50 -17.02
N LEU A 14 -14.39 0.20 -17.16
CA LEU A 14 -15.41 -0.81 -17.50
C LEU A 14 -15.76 -1.60 -16.23
N VAL A 15 -17.05 -1.66 -15.90
CA VAL A 15 -17.57 -2.41 -14.76
C VAL A 15 -18.38 -3.59 -15.27
N ILE A 16 -18.05 -4.79 -14.79
CA ILE A 16 -18.69 -6.04 -15.23
C ILE A 16 -19.46 -6.64 -14.06
N LYS A 17 -20.77 -6.85 -14.25
CA LYS A 17 -21.62 -7.59 -13.31
C LYS A 17 -21.87 -9.00 -13.86
N PRO A 18 -21.31 -10.06 -13.26
CA PRO A 18 -21.60 -11.42 -13.70
C PRO A 18 -23.06 -11.77 -13.40
N LEU A 19 -23.72 -12.47 -14.34
CA LEU A 19 -25.14 -12.86 -14.23
C LEU A 19 -25.34 -14.34 -13.90
N ASN A 20 -24.25 -15.12 -13.83
CA ASN A 20 -24.28 -16.53 -13.43
C ASN A 20 -22.91 -16.99 -12.87
N PRO A 21 -22.85 -18.16 -12.20
CA PRO A 21 -21.63 -18.63 -11.52
C PRO A 21 -20.42 -18.81 -12.43
N LYS A 22 -20.62 -19.20 -13.70
CA LYS A 22 -19.53 -19.34 -14.68
C LYS A 22 -18.83 -18.00 -14.93
N TRP A 23 -19.61 -16.94 -15.10
CA TRP A 23 -19.07 -15.58 -15.29
C TRP A 23 -18.49 -15.00 -14.02
N GLU A 24 -18.99 -15.36 -12.83
CA GLU A 24 -18.41 -14.92 -11.56
C GLU A 24 -16.95 -15.34 -11.43
N VAL A 25 -16.63 -16.59 -11.79
CA VAL A 25 -15.24 -17.09 -11.77
C VAL A 25 -14.35 -16.27 -12.70
N LEU A 26 -14.81 -15.98 -13.92
CA LEU A 26 -14.03 -15.18 -14.89
C LEU A 26 -13.85 -13.73 -14.42
N VAL A 27 -14.89 -13.11 -13.86
CA VAL A 27 -14.81 -11.75 -13.31
C VAL A 27 -13.84 -11.69 -12.13
N LYS A 28 -13.79 -12.71 -11.26
CA LYS A 28 -12.82 -12.78 -10.16
C LYS A 28 -11.37 -12.85 -10.66
N ILE A 29 -11.09 -13.69 -11.66
CA ILE A 29 -9.76 -13.77 -12.28
C ILE A 29 -9.36 -12.42 -12.88
N ALA A 30 -10.25 -11.81 -13.67
CA ALA A 30 -10.00 -10.50 -14.27
C ALA A 30 -9.81 -9.39 -13.22
N SER A 31 -10.58 -9.43 -12.13
CA SER A 31 -10.46 -8.47 -11.01
C SER A 31 -9.12 -8.60 -10.29
N SER A 32 -8.64 -9.83 -10.06
CA SER A 32 -7.33 -10.08 -9.45
C SER A 32 -6.19 -9.53 -10.31
N GLU A 33 -6.19 -9.83 -11.62
CA GLU A 33 -5.20 -9.30 -12.56
C GLU A 33 -5.26 -7.77 -12.66
N PHE A 34 -6.46 -7.20 -12.71
CA PHE A 34 -6.66 -5.76 -12.72
C PHE A 34 -6.11 -5.08 -11.46
N ARG A 35 -6.44 -5.59 -10.26
CA ARG A 35 -5.97 -5.03 -8.99
C ARG A 35 -4.45 -5.13 -8.87
N THR A 36 -3.86 -6.24 -9.27
CA THR A 36 -2.39 -6.40 -9.30
C THR A 36 -1.74 -5.41 -10.25
N LYS A 37 -2.29 -5.23 -11.46
CA LYS A 37 -1.82 -4.21 -12.40
C LYS A 37 -1.94 -2.81 -11.83
N LEU A 38 -3.11 -2.47 -11.26
CA LEU A 38 -3.37 -1.15 -10.68
C LEU A 38 -2.38 -0.84 -9.56
N LEU A 39 -2.18 -1.74 -8.60
CA LEU A 39 -1.23 -1.57 -7.49
C LEU A 39 0.21 -1.35 -7.96
N ASN A 40 0.60 -1.98 -9.07
CA ASN A 40 1.95 -1.86 -9.61
C ASN A 40 2.13 -0.65 -10.53
N SER A 41 1.05 -0.06 -11.05
CA SER A 41 1.11 1.05 -12.03
C SER A 41 0.56 2.38 -11.52
N LEU A 42 0.13 2.47 -10.25
CA LEU A 42 -0.37 3.71 -9.64
C LEU A 42 0.66 4.84 -9.58
N HIS A 43 1.95 4.52 -9.53
CA HIS A 43 3.02 5.52 -9.48
C HIS A 43 3.36 6.11 -10.86
N ASP A 44 2.95 5.45 -11.93
CA ASP A 44 3.33 5.75 -13.30
C ASP A 44 2.07 6.08 -14.11
N VAL A 45 1.56 5.13 -14.88
CA VAL A 45 0.39 5.26 -15.76
C VAL A 45 -0.83 5.90 -15.07
N TYR A 46 -1.10 5.52 -13.81
CA TYR A 46 -2.28 6.00 -13.06
C TYR A 46 -1.93 7.02 -11.96
N ARG A 47 -0.76 7.68 -12.06
CA ARG A 47 -0.29 8.69 -11.08
C ARG A 47 -1.30 9.81 -10.82
N PHE A 48 -2.02 10.20 -11.87
CA PHE A 48 -2.99 11.28 -11.84
C PHE A 48 -4.44 10.79 -11.78
N LEU A 49 -4.66 9.49 -11.57
CA LEU A 49 -6.00 9.01 -11.25
C LEU A 49 -6.45 9.66 -9.94
N GLU A 50 -7.70 10.11 -9.89
CA GLU A 50 -8.29 10.66 -8.66
C GLU A 50 -8.16 9.65 -7.53
N SER A 51 -7.69 10.11 -6.37
CA SER A 51 -7.32 9.21 -5.28
C SER A 51 -8.53 8.49 -4.68
N ASP A 52 -9.71 9.11 -4.74
CA ASP A 52 -10.98 8.48 -4.37
C ASP A 52 -11.43 7.40 -5.36
N VAL A 53 -11.18 7.59 -6.66
CA VAL A 53 -11.44 6.56 -7.67
C VAL A 53 -10.46 5.40 -7.51
N ALA A 54 -9.17 5.70 -7.27
CA ALA A 54 -8.17 4.67 -6.96
C ALA A 54 -8.57 3.86 -5.72
N LEU A 55 -9.06 4.53 -4.66
CA LEU A 55 -9.56 3.88 -3.45
C LEU A 55 -10.74 2.96 -3.75
N LEU A 56 -11.73 3.44 -4.52
CA LEU A 56 -12.89 2.64 -4.91
C LEU A 56 -12.48 1.40 -5.70
N LEU A 57 -11.58 1.56 -6.67
CA LEU A 57 -11.08 0.45 -7.51
C LEU A 57 -10.31 -0.58 -6.69
N LEU A 58 -9.44 -0.15 -5.77
CA LEU A 58 -8.71 -1.06 -4.88
C LEU A 58 -9.63 -1.81 -3.89
N LYS A 59 -10.78 -1.22 -3.55
CA LYS A 59 -11.82 -1.83 -2.70
C LYS A 59 -12.88 -2.61 -3.48
N SER A 60 -12.81 -2.65 -4.81
CA SER A 60 -13.82 -3.32 -5.65
C SER A 60 -13.91 -4.84 -5.45
N SER A 61 -12.88 -5.46 -4.88
CA SER A 61 -12.86 -6.87 -4.49
C SER A 61 -12.15 -7.05 -3.15
N CYS A 62 -12.60 -8.04 -2.38
CA CYS A 62 -12.02 -8.46 -1.12
C CYS A 62 -11.20 -9.75 -1.22
N ASP A 63 -11.06 -10.31 -2.42
CA ASP A 63 -10.25 -11.50 -2.64
C ASP A 63 -8.76 -11.19 -2.41
N GLU A 64 -8.03 -12.19 -1.95
CA GLU A 64 -6.58 -12.09 -1.79
C GLU A 64 -5.87 -12.05 -3.15
N LEU A 65 -4.77 -11.32 -3.24
CA LEU A 65 -3.84 -11.36 -4.38
C LEU A 65 -2.62 -12.23 -4.01
N PRO A 66 -2.66 -13.56 -4.26
CA PRO A 66 -1.63 -14.50 -3.79
C PRO A 66 -0.23 -14.22 -4.35
N GLN A 67 -0.14 -13.50 -5.47
CA GLN A 67 1.11 -13.09 -6.09
C GLN A 67 1.83 -11.96 -5.33
N LEU A 68 1.14 -11.22 -4.46
CA LEU A 68 1.71 -10.13 -3.66
C LEU A 68 1.90 -10.56 -2.22
N LYS A 69 3.06 -11.16 -1.92
CA LYS A 69 3.43 -11.59 -0.57
C LYS A 69 4.14 -10.48 0.20
N ILE A 70 3.95 -10.48 1.52
CA ILE A 70 4.73 -9.63 2.42
C ILE A 70 6.12 -10.25 2.63
N SER A 71 7.15 -9.57 2.15
CA SER A 71 8.54 -10.01 2.33
C SER A 71 9.42 -8.80 2.55
N LEU A 72 9.71 -8.52 3.83
CA LEU A 72 10.67 -7.52 4.25
C LEU A 72 11.93 -8.22 4.74
N SER A 73 13.08 -7.78 4.27
CA SER A 73 14.36 -8.23 4.81
C SER A 73 14.52 -7.76 6.27
N PRO A 74 15.36 -8.45 7.06
CA PRO A 74 15.72 -7.98 8.40
C PRO A 74 16.19 -6.51 8.44
N ILE A 75 16.92 -6.05 7.43
CA ILE A 75 17.41 -4.67 7.30
C ILE A 75 16.23 -3.71 7.03
N GLN A 76 15.30 -4.10 6.14
CA GLN A 76 14.09 -3.31 5.89
C GLN A 76 13.25 -3.16 7.15
N LEU A 77 13.08 -4.24 7.92
CA LEU A 77 12.38 -4.22 9.20
C LEU A 77 13.06 -3.27 10.20
N ASP A 78 14.38 -3.32 10.34
CA ASP A 78 15.12 -2.42 11.25
C ASP A 78 14.95 -0.94 10.86
N ARG A 79 15.13 -0.61 9.57
CA ARG A 79 14.92 0.77 9.08
C ARG A 79 13.49 1.25 9.33
N LEU A 80 12.50 0.40 9.11
CA LEU A 80 11.10 0.73 9.37
C LEU A 80 10.82 0.95 10.86
N LYS A 81 11.43 0.17 11.77
CA LYS A 81 11.36 0.41 13.22
C LYS A 81 11.95 1.77 13.57
N ASN A 82 13.12 2.10 13.05
CA ASN A 82 13.78 3.40 13.25
C ASN A 82 12.96 4.56 12.64
N TYR A 83 12.25 4.36 11.54
CA TYR A 83 11.29 5.33 11.00
C TYR A 83 10.06 5.52 11.90
N CYS A 84 9.52 4.45 12.46
CA CYS A 84 8.34 4.56 13.31
C CYS A 84 8.65 5.21 14.67
N LEU A 85 9.82 4.91 15.24
CA LEU A 85 10.15 5.19 16.65
C LEU A 85 11.34 6.15 16.83
N GLY A 86 12.04 6.48 15.75
CA GLY A 86 13.25 7.31 15.76
C GLY A 86 13.21 8.46 14.74
N PRO A 87 14.34 9.12 14.48
CA PRO A 87 14.39 10.34 13.67
C PRO A 87 14.37 10.10 12.15
N THR A 88 14.42 8.85 11.68
CA THR A 88 14.51 8.51 10.26
C THR A 88 13.34 9.08 9.45
N THR A 89 13.60 9.56 8.23
CA THR A 89 12.58 10.15 7.35
C THR A 89 11.92 9.10 6.45
N TYR A 90 10.82 9.47 5.80
CA TYR A 90 10.10 8.56 4.89
C TYR A 90 10.94 8.15 3.70
N GLU A 91 11.76 9.05 3.17
CA GLU A 91 12.58 8.85 1.98
C GLU A 91 13.60 7.72 2.16
N ALA A 92 14.06 7.50 3.40
CA ALA A 92 14.97 6.42 3.73
C ALA A 92 14.31 5.02 3.83
N VAL A 93 12.97 4.96 3.83
CA VAL A 93 12.19 3.73 4.02
C VAL A 93 11.06 3.54 3.02
N CYS A 94 10.95 4.41 2.01
CA CYS A 94 9.80 4.44 1.09
C CYS A 94 9.66 3.11 0.32
N ASP A 95 10.77 2.43 0.02
CA ASP A 95 10.81 1.10 -0.57
C ASP A 95 10.10 0.06 0.31
N ALA A 96 10.36 0.09 1.61
CA ALA A 96 9.80 -0.85 2.57
C ALA A 96 8.35 -0.51 2.94
N VAL A 97 8.01 0.77 3.05
CA VAL A 97 6.62 1.23 3.24
C VAL A 97 5.75 0.86 2.03
N MET A 98 6.31 0.93 0.81
CA MET A 98 5.65 0.48 -0.41
C MET A 98 5.27 -1.00 -0.36
N ILE A 99 6.18 -1.87 0.12
CA ILE A 99 5.91 -3.32 0.28
C ILE A 99 4.74 -3.54 1.25
N LEU A 100 4.77 -2.89 2.43
CA LEU A 100 3.69 -2.98 3.41
C LEU A 100 2.35 -2.50 2.84
N THR A 101 2.39 -1.40 2.08
CA THR A 101 1.18 -0.78 1.51
C THR A 101 0.59 -1.67 0.41
N LYS A 102 1.41 -2.22 -0.48
CA LYS A 102 0.95 -3.17 -1.50
C LYS A 102 0.35 -4.42 -0.85
N TYR A 103 0.97 -4.93 0.21
CA TYR A 103 0.44 -6.07 0.93
C TYR A 103 -0.91 -5.76 1.58
N TYR A 104 -1.07 -4.59 2.23
CA TYR A 104 -2.38 -4.16 2.77
C TYR A 104 -3.51 -4.25 1.74
N TRP A 105 -3.26 -3.81 0.50
CA TRP A 105 -4.27 -3.88 -0.57
C TRP A 105 -4.38 -5.25 -1.25
N ALA A 106 -3.38 -6.12 -1.08
CA ALA A 106 -3.38 -7.50 -1.56
C ALA A 106 -4.12 -8.45 -0.61
N SER A 107 -4.09 -8.19 0.71
CA SER A 107 -4.78 -9.00 1.72
C SER A 107 -6.29 -8.95 1.58
N ARG A 108 -6.97 -9.97 2.12
CA ARG A 108 -8.43 -10.00 2.23
C ARG A 108 -8.94 -8.86 3.08
N CYS A 109 -10.13 -8.36 2.80
CA CYS A 109 -10.70 -7.21 3.54
C CYS A 109 -10.78 -7.47 5.05
N GLU A 110 -11.11 -8.69 5.48
CA GLU A 110 -11.25 -9.07 6.89
C GLU A 110 -9.90 -9.18 7.60
N GLU A 111 -8.82 -9.40 6.85
CA GLU A 111 -7.46 -9.56 7.36
C GLU A 111 -6.70 -8.22 7.43
N ARG A 112 -7.30 -7.13 6.96
CA ARG A 112 -6.65 -5.80 6.98
C ARG A 112 -6.78 -5.16 8.36
N PRO A 113 -5.69 -4.56 8.90
CA PRO A 113 -5.81 -3.69 10.06
C PRO A 113 -6.71 -2.49 9.72
N LYS A 114 -7.68 -2.16 10.58
CA LYS A 114 -8.66 -1.10 10.30
C LYS A 114 -8.02 0.29 10.15
N LEU A 115 -7.97 0.84 8.94
CA LEU A 115 -7.53 2.22 8.71
C LEU A 115 -8.73 3.15 8.47
N SER A 116 -8.57 4.43 8.81
CA SER A 116 -9.56 5.45 8.43
C SER A 116 -9.48 5.71 6.92
N ARG A 117 -10.57 6.25 6.32
CA ARG A 117 -10.55 6.66 4.90
C ARG A 117 -9.39 7.61 4.60
N LYS A 118 -9.11 8.57 5.49
CA LYS A 118 -7.98 9.51 5.33
C LYS A 118 -6.63 8.79 5.33
N HIS A 119 -6.46 7.78 6.18
CA HIS A 119 -5.24 6.96 6.21
C HIS A 119 -5.06 6.13 4.93
N GLU A 120 -6.14 5.56 4.40
CA GLU A 120 -6.09 4.82 3.14
C GLU A 120 -5.76 5.74 1.96
N LEU A 121 -6.35 6.94 1.90
CA LEU A 121 -6.00 7.95 0.91
C LEU A 121 -4.55 8.39 1.04
N LEU A 122 -4.04 8.59 2.27
CA LEU A 122 -2.64 8.89 2.49
C LEU A 122 -1.72 7.79 1.93
N LEU A 123 -2.04 6.51 2.15
CA LEU A 123 -1.29 5.40 1.56
C LEU A 123 -1.34 5.41 0.02
N ILE A 124 -2.51 5.66 -0.57
CA ILE A 124 -2.65 5.72 -2.04
C ILE A 124 -1.84 6.89 -2.59
N MET A 125 -2.08 8.10 -2.11
CA MET A 125 -1.50 9.32 -2.64
C MET A 125 0.01 9.37 -2.44
N LYS A 126 0.46 9.16 -1.18
CA LYS A 126 1.86 9.34 -0.82
C LYS A 126 2.70 8.15 -1.23
N VAL A 127 2.22 6.94 -0.98
CA VAL A 127 3.00 5.71 -1.19
C VAL A 127 2.78 5.19 -2.60
N LEU A 128 1.54 4.85 -2.98
CA LEU A 128 1.29 4.18 -4.27
C LEU A 128 1.42 5.12 -5.49
N GLN A 129 0.98 6.38 -5.40
CA GLN A 129 1.07 7.37 -6.49
C GLN A 129 2.35 8.21 -6.43
N GLY A 130 3.12 8.13 -5.34
CA GLY A 130 4.37 8.88 -5.21
C GLY A 130 4.19 10.41 -5.23
N ARG A 131 3.06 10.94 -4.75
CA ARG A 131 2.83 12.38 -4.63
C ARG A 131 3.76 13.01 -3.57
N SER A 132 4.08 14.28 -3.75
CA SER A 132 4.82 15.08 -2.77
C SER A 132 3.99 15.32 -1.51
N TRP A 133 4.65 15.59 -0.38
CA TRP A 133 3.93 15.95 0.85
C TRP A 133 3.05 17.20 0.71
N GLY A 134 3.41 18.12 -0.19
CA GLY A 134 2.62 19.31 -0.50
C GLY A 134 1.29 18.97 -1.16
N GLU A 135 1.34 18.21 -2.26
CA GLU A 135 0.14 17.76 -2.98
C GLU A 135 -0.82 16.98 -2.05
N VAL A 136 -0.28 16.13 -1.17
CA VAL A 136 -1.11 15.36 -0.23
C VAL A 136 -1.69 16.23 0.89
N ALA A 137 -0.92 17.20 1.39
CA ALA A 137 -1.39 18.15 2.40
C ALA A 137 -2.54 19.01 1.91
N GLU A 138 -2.44 19.48 0.66
CA GLU A 138 -3.45 20.29 -0.01
C GLU A 138 -4.73 19.50 -0.22
N GLU A 139 -4.66 18.31 -0.83
CA GLU A 139 -5.86 17.51 -1.12
C GLU A 139 -6.60 17.03 0.14
N LEU A 140 -5.86 16.66 1.19
CA LEU A 140 -6.47 16.15 2.43
C LEU A 140 -6.86 17.25 3.41
N ASP A 141 -6.54 18.51 3.11
CA ASP A 141 -6.67 19.67 4.00
C ASP A 141 -6.04 19.42 5.38
N VAL A 142 -4.78 18.99 5.37
CA VAL A 142 -4.02 18.64 6.60
C VAL A 142 -2.57 19.11 6.47
N ARG A 143 -2.00 19.61 7.56
CA ARG A 143 -0.58 20.03 7.61
C ARG A 143 0.38 18.87 7.31
N LYS A 144 1.49 19.17 6.62
CA LYS A 144 2.53 18.19 6.22
C LYS A 144 3.11 17.41 7.40
N GLU A 145 3.34 18.09 8.52
CA GLU A 145 3.91 17.49 9.74
C GLU A 145 2.93 16.47 10.33
N THR A 146 1.64 16.79 10.30
CA THR A 146 0.57 15.87 10.72
C THR A 146 0.52 14.66 9.80
N LEU A 147 0.54 14.83 8.48
CA LEU A 147 0.56 13.69 7.53
C LEU A 147 1.79 12.79 7.72
N THR A 148 2.96 13.37 7.95
CA THR A 148 4.20 12.61 8.20
C THR A 148 4.09 11.79 9.49
N SER A 149 3.51 12.37 10.55
CA SER A 149 3.25 11.67 11.81
C SER A 149 2.22 10.55 11.63
N GLU A 150 1.13 10.82 10.90
CA GLU A 150 0.09 9.82 10.62
C GLU A 150 0.64 8.66 9.78
N LEU A 151 1.49 8.92 8.77
CA LEU A 151 2.11 7.84 7.99
C LEU A 151 2.97 6.94 8.88
N ARG A 152 3.77 7.51 9.80
CA ARG A 152 4.54 6.73 10.79
C ARG A 152 3.65 5.83 11.63
N LYS A 153 2.53 6.35 12.15
CA LYS A 153 1.56 5.58 12.94
C LYS A 153 0.94 4.45 12.12
N ILE A 154 0.57 4.71 10.86
CA ILE A 154 0.06 3.67 9.96
C ILE A 154 1.12 2.59 9.75
N THR A 155 2.36 2.97 9.42
CA THR A 155 3.46 2.03 9.20
C THR A 155 3.71 1.17 10.44
N LEU A 156 3.74 1.77 11.65
CA LEU A 156 3.89 1.03 12.89
C LEU A 156 2.76 0.02 13.09
N ARG A 157 1.51 0.43 12.84
CA ARG A 157 0.35 -0.45 12.95
C ARG A 157 0.41 -1.62 11.96
N LEU A 158 0.87 -1.39 10.73
CA LEU A 158 1.07 -2.46 9.75
C LEU A 158 2.18 -3.44 10.20
N LEU A 159 3.27 -2.93 10.77
CA LEU A 159 4.36 -3.77 11.32
C LEU A 159 3.92 -4.59 12.52
N GLU A 160 3.21 -3.97 13.46
CA GLU A 160 2.64 -4.66 14.63
C GLU A 160 1.71 -5.78 14.18
N TYR A 161 0.84 -5.51 13.21
CA TYR A 161 -0.16 -6.46 12.76
C TYR A 161 0.44 -7.61 11.93
N TYR A 162 1.35 -7.34 10.99
CA TYR A 162 1.88 -8.37 10.10
C TYR A 162 3.16 -9.07 10.60
N TYR A 163 3.98 -8.39 11.40
CA TYR A 163 5.27 -8.90 11.88
C TYR A 163 5.33 -9.06 13.40
N GLY A 164 4.26 -8.71 14.13
CA GLY A 164 4.24 -8.79 15.59
C GLY A 164 5.24 -7.87 16.28
N VAL A 165 5.75 -6.85 15.57
CA VAL A 165 6.76 -5.93 16.09
C VAL A 165 6.16 -5.11 17.23
N LYS A 166 6.48 -5.42 18.48
CA LYS A 166 6.08 -4.60 19.63
C LYS A 166 7.00 -3.39 19.75
N THR A 167 6.45 -2.27 20.23
CA THR A 167 7.12 -0.98 20.49
C THR A 167 8.41 -1.06 21.35
N LEU A 168 8.65 -2.19 22.03
CA LEU A 168 9.77 -2.40 22.95
C LEU A 168 11.03 -3.03 22.32
N ASP A 169 11.01 -3.41 21.05
CA ASP A 169 12.10 -4.17 20.39
C ASP A 169 13.03 -3.31 19.51
N VAL A 170 13.22 -2.04 19.88
CA VAL A 170 14.09 -1.12 19.16
C VAL A 170 15.55 -1.40 19.53
N GLY A 171 16.35 -1.84 18.56
CA GLY A 171 17.82 -1.88 18.68
C GLY A 171 18.47 -3.23 19.03
N LYS A 172 17.78 -4.37 18.90
CA LYS A 172 18.37 -5.70 19.22
C LYS A 172 18.26 -6.78 18.12
N LEU A 173 18.32 -6.42 16.84
CA LEU A 173 18.62 -7.42 15.82
C LEU A 173 20.13 -7.73 15.87
N LYS A 174 20.51 -8.76 16.63
CA LYS A 174 21.90 -9.25 16.69
C LYS A 174 22.32 -9.73 15.29
N ILE A 175 23.62 -9.62 14.98
CA ILE A 175 24.23 -10.15 13.74
C ILE A 175 23.78 -11.60 13.49
N ASP A 176 23.66 -12.41 14.54
CA ASP A 176 23.21 -13.81 14.46
C ASP A 176 21.77 -14.01 13.93
N TYR A 177 20.90 -13.00 14.04
CA TYR A 177 19.56 -13.03 13.43
C TYR A 177 19.66 -12.87 11.91
N TYR A 178 20.56 -12.01 11.45
CA TYR A 178 20.81 -11.81 10.02
C TYR A 178 21.43 -13.07 9.41
N LEU A 179 22.43 -13.67 10.07
CA LEU A 179 23.11 -14.88 9.59
C LEU A 179 22.19 -16.11 9.52
N ARG A 180 21.21 -16.22 10.43
CA ARG A 180 20.25 -17.34 10.45
C ARG A 180 19.18 -17.24 9.37
N ASN A 181 18.68 -16.04 9.10
CA ASN A 181 17.59 -15.82 8.14
C ASN A 181 18.06 -15.56 6.71
N SER A 182 19.37 -15.40 6.47
CA SER A 182 19.95 -15.30 5.13
C SER A 182 20.16 -16.65 4.43
N GLN A 183 20.02 -17.77 5.15
CA GLN A 183 20.20 -19.13 4.59
C GLN A 183 18.89 -19.79 4.12
N SER A 184 17.77 -19.08 4.17
CA SER A 184 16.43 -19.61 3.83
C SER A 184 15.74 -18.87 2.68
N ALA A 185 16.50 -18.06 1.92
CA ALA A 185 16.03 -17.33 0.75
C ALA A 185 16.48 -18.03 -0.54
#